data_AF-A0A1E4AZD4-F1
#
_entry.id   AF-A0A1E4AZD4-F1
#
_cell.length_a   1.000
_cell.length_b   1.000
_cell.length_c   1.000
_cell.angle_alpha   90.00
_cell.angle_beta   90.00
_cell.angle_gamma   90.00
#
_symmetry.space_group_name_H-M   'P 1'
#
loop_
_entity.id
_entity.type
_entity.pdbx_description
1 polymer ?
#
loop_
_entity_poly.entity_id
_entity_poly.type
_entity_poly.pdbx_seq_one_letter_code
_entity_poly.pdbx_strand_id
1 'polypeptide(L)'
;MIVEFALVVPIFFLLIAGIIAFSRGYARLNALNSSLREGARTGAALPAALQHRDSVTRRVYVASSAFGFPIDTARVAVTFGNDVIVSVTNYPIFVGITSLWGLSGIQVTRSAVFRWEYAP
;
A
#
# COMPACT_ATOMS: atom_id res chain seq x y z
N MET A 1 26.05 -19.96 32.25
CA MET A 1 26.00 -20.64 30.94
C MET A 1 24.60 -21.03 30.47
N ILE A 2 23.83 -21.93 31.11
CA ILE A 2 22.45 -22.26 30.63
C ILE A 2 21.51 -21.04 30.62
N VAL A 3 21.64 -20.15 31.62
CA VAL A 3 20.82 -18.94 31.76
C VAL A 3 21.10 -17.91 30.67
N GLU A 4 22.36 -17.74 30.25
CA GLU A 4 22.70 -16.83 29.15
C GLU A 4 22.13 -17.34 27.82
N PHE A 5 22.23 -18.65 27.56
CA PHE A 5 21.64 -19.22 26.35
C PHE A 5 20.11 -19.10 26.35
N ALA A 6 19.47 -19.31 27.51
CA ALA A 6 18.03 -19.16 27.68
C ALA A 6 17.54 -17.72 27.44
N LEU A 7 18.41 -16.71 27.59
CA LEU A 7 18.09 -15.30 27.31
C LEU A 7 18.39 -14.91 25.85
N VAL A 8 19.48 -15.40 25.28
CA VAL A 8 19.88 -15.04 23.90
C VAL A 8 18.91 -15.58 22.87
N VAL A 9 18.47 -16.83 23.01
CA VAL A 9 17.55 -17.48 22.05
C VAL A 9 16.23 -16.71 21.88
N PRO A 10 15.46 -16.38 22.93
CA PRO A 10 14.21 -15.65 22.75
C PRO A 10 14.42 -14.22 22.23
N ILE A 11 15.51 -13.54 22.63
CA ILE A 11 15.84 -12.21 22.09
C ILE A 11 16.14 -12.31 20.58
N PHE A 12 16.88 -13.34 20.16
CA PHE A 12 17.22 -13.57 18.77
C PHE A 12 15.98 -13.86 17.92
N PHE A 13 15.04 -14.68 18.42
CA PHE A 13 13.76 -14.91 17.74
C PHE A 13 12.91 -13.66 17.63
N LEU A 14 12.87 -12.82 18.68
CA LEU A 14 12.16 -11.54 18.66
C LEU A 14 12.76 -10.61 17.59
N LEU A 15 14.09 -10.56 17.51
CA LEU A 15 14.81 -9.77 16.52
C LEU A 15 14.50 -10.24 15.09
N ILE A 16 14.56 -11.55 14.82
CA ILE A 16 14.20 -12.12 13.51
C ILE A 16 12.74 -11.82 13.16
N ALA A 17 11.81 -12.03 14.09
CA ALA A 17 10.39 -11.75 13.88
C ALA A 17 10.17 -10.26 13.54
N GLY A 18 10.87 -9.36 14.24
CA GLY A 18 10.89 -7.94 13.94
C GLY A 18 11.36 -7.66 12.52
N ILE A 19 12.53 -8.17 12.12
CA ILE A 19 13.09 -7.95 10.78
C ILE A 19 12.13 -8.44 9.68
N ILE A 20 11.56 -9.64 9.83
CA ILE A 20 10.60 -10.20 8.86
C ILE A 20 9.37 -9.29 8.76
N ALA A 21 8.87 -8.80 9.89
CA ALA A 21 7.71 -7.92 9.91
C ALA A 21 7.96 -6.59 9.20
N PHE A 22 9.09 -5.95 9.49
CA PHE A 22 9.50 -4.70 8.84
C PHE A 22 9.73 -4.90 7.34
N SER A 23 10.39 -5.99 6.94
CA SER A 23 10.62 -6.31 5.52
C SER A 23 9.31 -6.42 4.73
N ARG A 24 8.33 -7.15 5.26
CA ARG A 24 7.01 -7.30 4.63
C ARG A 24 6.24 -5.98 4.59
N GLY A 25 6.30 -5.17 5.66
CA GLY A 25 5.68 -3.85 5.70
C GLY A 25 6.25 -2.90 4.64
N TYR A 26 7.57 -2.92 4.47
CA TYR A 26 8.26 -2.11 3.46
C TYR A 26 7.93 -2.57 2.03
N ALA A 27 7.90 -3.88 1.77
CA ALA A 27 7.48 -4.42 0.48
C ALA A 27 6.06 -3.97 0.09
N ARG A 28 5.13 -3.96 1.05
CA ARG A 28 3.76 -3.45 0.85
C ARG A 28 3.72 -1.97 0.54
N LEU A 29 4.53 -1.16 1.22
CA LEU A 29 4.62 0.28 0.94
C LEU A 29 5.09 0.55 -0.49
N ASN A 30 6.07 -0.21 -0.99
CA ASN A 30 6.55 -0.08 -2.35
C ASN A 30 5.51 -0.53 -3.39
N ALA A 31 4.80 -1.63 -3.10
CA ALA A 31 3.68 -2.09 -3.93
C ALA A 31 2.56 -1.04 -3.99
N LEU A 32 2.20 -0.44 -2.84
CA LEU A 32 1.20 0.61 -2.75
C LEU A 32 1.60 1.82 -3.61
N ASN A 33 2.80 2.35 -3.42
CA ASN A 33 3.28 3.50 -4.20
C ASN A 33 3.29 3.21 -5.72
N SER A 34 3.72 2.01 -6.12
CA SER A 34 3.74 1.62 -7.53
C SER A 34 2.33 1.51 -8.11
N SER A 35 1.40 0.91 -7.36
CA SER A 35 0.00 0.75 -7.79
C SER A 35 -0.75 2.08 -7.91
N LEU A 36 -0.52 3.02 -6.98
CA LEU A 36 -1.10 4.36 -7.04
C LEU A 36 -0.62 5.12 -8.27
N ARG A 37 0.67 5.03 -8.59
CA ARG A 37 1.24 5.67 -9.79
C ARG A 37 0.66 5.09 -11.07
N GLU A 38 0.49 3.77 -11.15
CA GLU A 38 -0.11 3.13 -12.33
C GLU A 38 -1.60 3.50 -12.47
N GLY A 39 -2.33 3.58 -11.35
CA GLY A 39 -3.70 4.09 -11.32
C GLY A 39 -3.78 5.53 -11.82
N ALA A 40 -2.95 6.42 -11.28
CA ALA A 40 -2.95 7.83 -11.65
C ALA A 40 -2.54 8.03 -13.12
N ARG A 41 -1.56 7.27 -13.62
CA ARG A 41 -1.20 7.25 -15.05
C ARG A 41 -2.37 6.81 -15.92
N THR A 42 -3.05 5.73 -15.55
CA THR A 42 -4.22 5.25 -16.30
C THR A 42 -5.29 6.34 -16.32
N GLY A 43 -5.60 6.94 -15.17
CA GLY A 43 -6.61 8.00 -15.09
C GLY A 43 -6.24 9.25 -15.88
N ALA A 44 -4.96 9.61 -15.94
CA ALA A 44 -4.47 10.74 -16.72
C ALA A 44 -4.61 10.56 -18.24
N ALA A 45 -4.60 9.31 -18.73
CA ALA A 45 -4.71 8.97 -20.15
C ALA A 45 -6.16 8.75 -20.62
N LEU A 46 -7.15 8.80 -19.71
CA LEU A 46 -8.55 8.50 -20.04
C LEU A 46 -9.35 9.79 -20.31
N PRO A 47 -10.10 9.87 -21.42
CA PRO A 47 -11.08 10.92 -21.62
C PRO A 47 -12.31 10.66 -20.74
N ALA A 48 -12.92 11.71 -20.18
CA ALA A 48 -14.05 11.61 -19.25
C ALA A 48 -13.74 10.88 -17.92
N ALA A 49 -12.95 11.56 -17.08
CA ALA A 49 -12.60 11.25 -15.70
C ALA A 49 -13.65 10.49 -14.87
N LEU A 50 -14.87 11.05 -14.77
CA LEU A 50 -15.89 10.53 -13.85
C LEU A 50 -16.50 9.19 -14.29
N GLN A 51 -16.57 8.94 -15.61
CA GLN A 51 -17.12 7.70 -16.15
C GLN A 51 -16.12 6.54 -16.04
N HIS A 52 -14.82 6.84 -15.96
CA HIS A 52 -13.75 5.85 -15.95
C HIS A 52 -13.12 5.62 -14.57
N ARG A 53 -13.72 6.15 -13.50
CA ARG A 53 -13.23 5.96 -12.13
C ARG A 53 -13.03 4.48 -11.77
N ASP A 54 -13.96 3.62 -12.17
CA ASP A 54 -13.89 2.18 -11.90
C ASP A 54 -12.71 1.51 -12.63
N SER A 55 -12.38 1.99 -13.81
CA SER A 55 -11.21 1.50 -14.56
C SER A 55 -9.90 1.86 -13.85
N VAL A 56 -9.79 3.08 -13.29
CA VAL A 56 -8.63 3.51 -12.50
C VAL A 56 -8.50 2.68 -11.23
N THR A 57 -9.58 2.52 -10.47
CA THR A 57 -9.61 1.70 -9.26
C THR A 57 -9.24 0.23 -9.55
N ARG A 58 -9.76 -0.33 -10.65
CA ARG A 58 -9.41 -1.68 -11.11
C ARG A 58 -7.92 -1.80 -11.48
N ARG A 59 -7.32 -0.77 -12.10
CA ARG A 59 -5.90 -0.78 -12.43
C ARG A 59 -5.02 -0.72 -11.18
N VAL A 60 -5.40 0.08 -10.17
CA VAL A 60 -4.74 0.05 -8.86
C VAL A 60 -4.81 -1.34 -8.24
N TYR A 61 -5.98 -2.00 -8.28
CA TYR A 61 -6.15 -3.36 -7.78
C TYR A 61 -5.23 -4.36 -8.51
N VAL A 62 -5.26 -4.39 -9.85
CA VAL A 62 -4.43 -5.29 -10.67
C VAL A 62 -2.95 -5.06 -10.45
N ALA A 63 -2.51 -3.79 -10.37
CA ALA A 63 -1.11 -3.46 -10.09
C ALA A 63 -0.70 -3.93 -8.68
N SER A 64 -1.58 -3.77 -7.68
CA SER A 64 -1.30 -4.22 -6.31
C SER A 64 -1.30 -5.74 -6.15
N SER A 65 -2.17 -6.45 -6.86
CA SER A 65 -2.26 -7.91 -6.81
C SER A 65 -1.06 -8.58 -7.48
N ALA A 66 -0.47 -7.95 -8.51
CA ALA A 66 0.78 -8.40 -9.13
C ALA A 66 1.95 -8.44 -8.13
N PHE A 67 1.94 -7.58 -7.10
CA PHE A 67 2.93 -7.58 -6.02
C PHE A 67 2.55 -8.50 -4.84
N GLY A 68 1.45 -9.26 -4.93
CA GLY A 68 0.98 -10.15 -3.87
C GLY A 68 0.32 -9.43 -2.68
N PHE A 69 0.00 -8.14 -2.84
CA PHE A 69 -0.61 -7.31 -1.79
C PHE A 69 -1.88 -6.63 -2.31
N PRO A 70 -2.97 -7.40 -2.54
CA PRO A 70 -4.20 -6.83 -3.08
C PRO A 70 -4.73 -5.73 -2.17
N ILE A 71 -4.92 -4.53 -2.74
CA ILE A 71 -5.52 -3.38 -2.05
C ILE A 71 -7.04 -3.49 -2.11
N ASP A 72 -7.70 -3.21 -0.99
CA ASP A 72 -9.15 -3.05 -0.94
C ASP A 72 -9.58 -1.81 -1.75
N THR A 73 -10.34 -2.03 -2.82
CA THR A 73 -10.80 -0.98 -3.72
C THR A 73 -11.68 0.06 -3.03
N ALA A 74 -12.34 -0.30 -1.91
CA ALA A 74 -13.14 0.66 -1.13
C ALA A 74 -12.31 1.77 -0.47
N ARG A 75 -10.99 1.56 -0.32
CA ARG A 75 -10.06 2.52 0.28
C ARG A 75 -9.38 3.42 -0.74
N VAL A 76 -9.63 3.19 -2.03
CA VAL A 76 -9.06 3.98 -3.13
C VAL A 76 -9.98 5.16 -3.42
N ALA A 77 -9.50 6.37 -3.12
CA ALA A 77 -10.14 7.61 -3.52
C ALA A 77 -9.45 8.18 -4.76
N VAL A 78 -10.23 8.39 -5.82
CA VAL A 78 -9.78 8.99 -7.08
C VAL A 78 -10.49 10.32 -7.23
N THR A 79 -9.70 11.38 -7.42
CA THR A 79 -10.19 12.73 -7.66
C THR A 79 -9.66 13.21 -9.00
N PHE A 80 -10.54 13.75 -9.82
CA PHE A 80 -10.22 14.32 -11.12
C PHE A 80 -10.51 15.82 -11.08
N GLY A 81 -9.50 16.63 -11.39
CA GLY A 81 -9.60 18.06 -11.63
C GLY A 81 -8.71 18.40 -12.84
N ASN A 82 -7.83 19.39 -12.73
CA ASN A 82 -6.74 19.58 -13.70
C ASN A 82 -5.68 18.47 -13.61
N ASP A 83 -5.58 17.86 -12.43
CA ASP A 83 -4.73 16.70 -12.14
C ASP A 83 -5.60 15.52 -11.71
N VAL A 84 -5.08 14.32 -11.97
CA VAL A 84 -5.62 13.04 -11.51
C VAL A 84 -4.88 12.65 -10.23
N ILE A 85 -5.61 12.65 -9.12
CA ILE A 85 -5.10 12.28 -7.81
C ILE A 85 -5.70 10.93 -7.43
N VAL A 86 -4.83 9.92 -7.27
CA VAL A 86 -5.21 8.62 -6.74
C VAL A 86 -4.62 8.50 -5.35
N SER A 87 -5.48 8.30 -4.36
CA SER A 87 -5.10 8.22 -2.95
C SER A 87 -5.68 6.97 -2.30
N VAL A 88 -4.96 6.44 -1.32
CA VAL A 88 -5.45 5.40 -0.43
C VAL A 88 -5.29 5.90 0.99
N THR A 89 -6.39 5.85 1.75
CA THR A 89 -6.41 6.24 3.16
C THR A 89 -6.43 5.00 4.06
N ASN A 90 -5.84 5.13 5.25
CA ASN A 90 -5.89 4.12 6.31
C ASN A 90 -5.43 2.71 5.85
N TYR A 91 -4.36 2.62 5.07
CA TYR A 91 -3.84 1.33 4.59
C TYR A 91 -2.98 0.63 5.64
N PRO A 92 -3.34 -0.57 6.12
CA PRO A 92 -2.60 -1.31 7.13
C PRO A 92 -1.40 -2.00 6.49
N ILE A 93 -0.20 -1.64 6.92
CA ILE A 93 1.05 -2.18 6.32
C ILE A 93 1.51 -3.47 7.00
N PHE A 94 1.07 -3.77 8.23
CA PHE A 94 1.48 -4.95 9.01
C PHE A 94 0.41 -6.06 9.15
N VAL A 95 -0.48 -6.21 8.16
CA VAL A 95 -1.47 -7.32 8.10
C VAL A 95 -0.81 -8.70 8.22
N GLY A 96 -1.33 -9.55 9.10
CA GLY A 96 -0.87 -10.93 9.32
C GLY A 96 0.26 -11.09 10.35
N ILE A 97 0.68 -9.99 10.99
CA ILE A 97 1.66 -9.99 12.11
C ILE A 97 1.03 -9.28 13.33
N THR A 98 -0.31 -9.28 13.33
CA THR A 98 -1.20 -8.43 14.13
C THR A 98 -1.13 -8.69 15.63
N SER A 99 -0.55 -9.83 16.05
CA SER A 99 -0.36 -10.19 17.46
C SER A 99 0.95 -9.68 18.07
N LEU A 100 1.90 -9.16 17.27
CA LEU A 100 3.14 -8.60 17.78
C LEU A 100 2.95 -7.11 18.08
N TRP A 101 2.98 -6.75 19.37
CA TRP A 101 3.26 -5.37 19.86
C TRP A 101 2.35 -4.25 19.31
N GLY A 102 1.10 -4.53 18.92
CA GLY A 102 0.15 -3.50 18.48
C GLY A 102 0.43 -2.88 17.10
N LEU A 103 1.33 -3.48 16.30
CA LEU A 103 1.74 -2.97 14.98
C LEU A 103 0.58 -2.92 13.96
N SER A 104 -0.55 -3.58 14.24
CA SER A 104 -1.77 -3.51 13.43
C SER A 104 -2.38 -2.11 13.36
N GLY A 105 -2.08 -1.23 14.32
CA GLY A 105 -2.56 0.16 14.33
C GLY A 105 -1.80 1.09 13.38
N ILE A 106 -0.66 0.65 12.84
CA ILE A 106 0.13 1.49 11.94
C ILE A 106 -0.51 1.46 10.56
N GLN A 107 -1.20 2.54 10.26
CA GLN A 107 -1.85 2.79 8.99
C GLN A 107 -1.14 3.91 8.25
N VAL A 108 -1.14 3.82 6.92
CA VAL A 108 -0.47 4.79 6.08
C VAL A 108 -1.44 5.31 5.03
N THR A 109 -1.39 6.63 4.82
CA THR A 109 -2.05 7.31 3.72
C THR A 109 -1.01 7.68 2.66
N ARG A 110 -1.31 7.40 1.40
CA ARG A 110 -0.46 7.70 0.25
C ARG A 110 -1.30 8.21 -0.91
N SER A 111 -0.71 9.07 -1.72
CA SER A 111 -1.31 9.56 -2.95
C SER A 111 -0.27 9.65 -4.07
N ALA A 112 -0.74 9.53 -5.30
CA ALA A 112 -0.01 9.80 -6.52
C ALA A 112 -0.81 10.80 -7.35
N VAL A 113 -0.09 11.73 -7.99
CA VAL A 113 -0.68 12.81 -8.79
C VAL A 113 -0.08 12.77 -10.18
N PHE A 114 -0.92 12.84 -11.21
CA PHE A 114 -0.53 13.02 -12.60
C PHE A 114 -1.34 14.14 -13.23
N ARG A 115 -0.72 14.91 -14.13
CA ARG A 115 -1.44 15.92 -14.91
C ARG A 115 -2.42 15.25 -15.86
N TRP A 116 -3.66 15.72 -15.92
CA TRP A 116 -4.65 15.14 -16.81
C TRP A 116 -4.45 15.66 -18.23
N GLU A 117 -4.23 14.76 -19.19
CA GLU A 117 -3.99 15.12 -20.60
C GLU A 117 -5.25 15.62 -21.30
N TYR A 118 -6.42 15.26 -20.78
CA TYR A 118 -7.74 15.62 -21.30
C TYR A 118 -8.47 16.64 -20.41
N ALA A 119 -7.73 17.42 -19.61
CA ALA A 119 -8.31 18.49 -18.81
C ALA A 119 -9.09 19.49 -19.69
N PRO A 120 -10.28 19.94 -19.26
CA PRO A 120 -11.07 20.93 -19.99
C PRO A 120 -10.39 22.30 -20.07
#